data_AF-A0A0R2PK91-F1
#
_entry.id   AF-A0A0R2PK91-F1
#
_cell.length_a   1.000
_cell.length_b   1.000
_cell.length_c   1.000
_cell.angle_alpha   90.00
_cell.angle_beta   90.00
_cell.angle_gamma   90.00
#
_symmetry.space_group_name_H-M   'P 1'
#
loop_
_entity.id
_entity.type
_entity.pdbx_description
1 polymer ?
#
loop_
_entity_poly.entity_id
_entity_poly.type
_entity_poly.pdbx_seq_one_letter_code
_entity_poly.pdbx_strand_id
1 'polypeptide(L)'
;MLEGELSTRVAPKLAQLVASGFIFSLASQDATLWGSEAEAEASIRLGWITSPLRWEPLVAEVLELRETLARRGINRVILCGMGGSSLAPEVMAAHAAVSGLETNVHIVDSTHPDQLAPLLQGDLSNTVVVVASKSGGTLETDSARRAFEAALTDQDLKPREHMVVVTDPDSPLHHQALESGYQVFLGDPSIGGRFSALSPFGLVPSGLCGVDIHALILEAEKARALCVDNTITNPALVLGAAIATGHPQVNKLLLGSWADLPGFGDWIEQLVAESTGKNGSGLLPVVDSTLVGSRLVGSTLVDLSDCLRIGHPGSGSAIEISGSLGEQMMVWEFATTVACQLLGVNPFDQPNVESAKIAAKGLLDATEVTHRQEVLLNGVSVWSSYSTKGTLATLEEAITELLGKLGEHSYLALCVFGNQSKGGAWSAVREALETRTQRPVTLGFGPRFLHSTGQFHKGGAKEGVFLQIIEIPEASIAIPGRDFDFGTLILAQAHGDAHVLAESGQSVCSLSVNSAGKAKLLAALMG
;
A
#
# COMPACT_ATOMS: atom_id res chain seq x y z
N MET A 1 6.43 -23.51 2.46
CA MET A 1 6.98 -24.46 3.45
C MET A 1 7.19 -23.74 4.76
N LEU A 2 7.10 -24.45 5.89
CA LEU A 2 7.40 -23.92 7.23
C LEU A 2 8.64 -24.63 7.77
N GLU A 3 9.55 -23.88 8.39
CA GLU A 3 10.77 -24.44 8.97
C GLU A 3 10.69 -24.61 10.50
N GLY A 4 11.36 -25.65 11.01
CA GLY A 4 11.70 -25.81 12.43
C GLY A 4 10.54 -25.65 13.42
N GLU A 5 10.77 -24.86 14.47
CA GLU A 5 9.83 -24.66 15.58
C GLU A 5 8.52 -23.97 15.17
N LEU A 6 8.50 -23.23 14.06
CA LEU A 6 7.29 -22.60 13.54
C LEU A 6 6.24 -23.66 13.18
N SER A 7 6.65 -24.75 12.53
CA SER A 7 5.74 -25.85 12.17
C SER A 7 5.05 -26.43 13.40
N THR A 8 5.77 -26.59 14.51
CA THR A 8 5.22 -27.11 15.78
C THR A 8 4.22 -26.13 16.41
N ARG A 9 4.49 -24.82 16.35
CA ARG A 9 3.58 -23.78 16.86
C ARG A 9 2.30 -23.66 16.02
N VAL A 10 2.41 -23.86 14.72
CA VAL A 10 1.31 -23.70 13.76
C VAL A 10 0.36 -24.90 13.75
N ALA A 11 0.88 -26.12 13.93
CA ALA A 11 0.09 -27.37 13.90
C ALA A 11 -1.21 -27.35 14.75
N PRO A 12 -1.21 -26.94 16.04
CA PRO A 12 -2.45 -26.90 16.82
C PRO A 12 -3.47 -25.88 16.29
N LYS A 13 -3.02 -24.75 15.71
CA LYS A 13 -3.91 -23.75 15.11
C LYS A 13 -4.54 -24.26 13.81
N LEU A 14 -3.78 -24.98 13.00
CA LEU A 14 -4.32 -25.64 11.80
C LEU A 14 -5.38 -26.67 12.17
N ALA A 15 -5.12 -27.52 13.16
CA ALA A 15 -6.08 -28.49 13.63
C ALA A 15 -7.37 -27.81 14.14
N GLN A 16 -7.26 -26.69 14.87
CA GLN A 16 -8.39 -25.90 15.32
C GLN A 16 -9.21 -25.33 14.14
N LEU A 17 -8.55 -24.69 13.17
CA LEU A 17 -9.20 -24.09 12.01
C LEU A 17 -9.93 -25.14 11.16
N VAL A 18 -9.29 -26.27 10.89
CA VAL A 18 -9.89 -27.39 10.14
C VAL A 18 -11.09 -27.98 10.89
N ALA A 19 -10.95 -28.24 12.19
CA ALA A 19 -12.03 -28.80 13.01
C ALA A 19 -13.23 -27.86 13.14
N SER A 20 -13.00 -26.54 13.14
CA SER A 20 -14.07 -25.54 13.16
C SER A 20 -14.81 -25.39 11.83
N GLY A 21 -14.25 -25.92 10.73
CA GLY A 21 -14.81 -25.71 9.40
C GLY A 21 -14.64 -24.28 8.88
N PHE A 22 -13.72 -23.49 9.44
CA PHE A 22 -13.55 -22.07 9.11
C PHE A 22 -13.47 -21.80 7.60
N ILE A 23 -12.64 -22.56 6.87
CA ILE A 23 -12.50 -22.37 5.41
C ILE A 23 -13.78 -22.70 4.66
N PHE A 24 -14.55 -23.69 5.11
CA PHE A 24 -15.83 -24.01 4.48
C PHE A 24 -16.84 -22.86 4.65
N SER A 25 -16.93 -22.30 5.86
CA SER A 25 -17.76 -21.12 6.12
C SER A 25 -17.29 -19.91 5.31
N LEU A 26 -15.97 -19.67 5.26
CA LEU A 26 -15.40 -18.58 4.47
C LEU A 26 -15.72 -18.75 2.98
N ALA A 27 -15.49 -19.94 2.41
CA ALA A 27 -15.80 -20.25 1.02
C ALA A 27 -17.30 -20.11 0.70
N SER A 28 -18.17 -20.31 1.69
CA SER A 28 -19.62 -20.10 1.61
C SER A 28 -20.04 -18.65 1.88
N GLN A 29 -19.06 -17.73 1.98
CA GLN A 29 -19.26 -16.31 2.26
C GLN A 29 -20.02 -16.03 3.56
N ASP A 30 -19.78 -16.83 4.60
CA ASP A 30 -20.33 -16.61 5.94
C ASP A 30 -19.72 -15.35 6.58
N ALA A 31 -20.53 -14.29 6.70
CA ALA A 31 -20.11 -13.01 7.26
C ALA A 31 -19.91 -13.03 8.78
N THR A 32 -20.36 -14.07 9.49
CA THR A 32 -20.35 -14.11 10.96
C THR A 32 -18.99 -14.51 11.56
N LEU A 33 -18.02 -14.87 10.72
CA LEU A 33 -16.75 -15.50 11.13
C LEU A 33 -15.93 -14.67 12.13
N TRP A 34 -15.88 -13.36 11.93
CA TRP A 34 -15.06 -12.43 12.74
C TRP A 34 -15.87 -11.72 13.85
N GLY A 35 -17.03 -12.27 14.21
CA GLY A 35 -17.89 -11.76 15.28
C GLY A 35 -18.91 -10.71 14.82
N SER A 36 -19.85 -10.39 15.71
CA SER A 36 -21.03 -9.57 15.39
C SER A 36 -20.71 -8.14 14.98
N GLU A 37 -19.60 -7.56 15.46
CA GLU A 37 -19.17 -6.21 15.07
C GLU A 37 -18.65 -6.18 13.62
N ALA A 38 -18.09 -7.29 13.13
CA ALA A 38 -17.55 -7.39 11.78
C ALA A 38 -18.61 -7.76 10.73
N GLU A 39 -19.69 -8.42 11.15
CA GLU A 39 -20.67 -9.06 10.26
C GLU A 39 -21.27 -8.10 9.23
N ALA A 40 -21.63 -6.88 9.63
CA ALA A 40 -22.21 -5.89 8.73
C ALA A 40 -21.25 -5.54 7.57
N GLU A 41 -19.99 -5.25 7.87
CA GLU A 41 -18.99 -4.96 6.83
C GLU A 41 -18.64 -6.23 6.04
N ALA A 42 -18.44 -7.37 6.71
CA ALA A 42 -18.10 -8.63 6.06
C ALA A 42 -19.17 -9.08 5.05
N SER A 43 -20.46 -8.88 5.37
CA SER A 43 -21.58 -9.26 4.50
C SER A 43 -21.57 -8.59 3.13
N ILE A 44 -20.87 -7.46 3.00
CA ILE A 44 -20.72 -6.71 1.75
C ILE A 44 -19.28 -6.73 1.21
N ARG A 45 -18.41 -7.64 1.70
CA ARG A 45 -16.96 -7.64 1.36
C ARG A 45 -16.39 -8.99 0.95
N LEU A 46 -17.22 -10.02 0.76
CA LEU A 46 -16.77 -11.40 0.49
C LEU A 46 -16.75 -11.79 -1.00
N GLY A 47 -17.03 -10.87 -1.92
CA GLY A 47 -17.09 -11.14 -3.36
C GLY A 47 -15.77 -11.57 -4.00
N TRP A 48 -14.63 -11.26 -3.36
CA TRP A 48 -13.29 -11.59 -3.86
C TRP A 48 -13.06 -13.10 -3.94
N ILE A 49 -13.69 -13.87 -3.06
CA ILE A 49 -13.59 -15.34 -2.96
C ILE A 49 -13.94 -16.03 -4.29
N THR A 50 -14.93 -15.51 -5.01
CA THR A 50 -15.39 -16.05 -6.29
C THR A 50 -15.04 -15.16 -7.48
N SER A 51 -14.30 -14.06 -7.23
CA SER A 51 -13.97 -13.05 -8.24
C SER A 51 -13.29 -13.66 -9.47
N PRO A 52 -12.24 -14.50 -9.36
CA PRO A 52 -11.56 -15.05 -10.53
C PRO A 52 -12.50 -15.81 -11.48
N LEU A 53 -13.52 -16.48 -10.95
CA LEU A 53 -14.45 -17.34 -11.73
C LEU A 53 -15.42 -16.56 -12.65
N ARG A 54 -15.43 -15.23 -12.59
CA ARG A 54 -16.48 -14.40 -13.21
C ARG A 54 -15.98 -13.42 -14.28
N TRP A 55 -14.65 -13.26 -14.43
CA TRP A 55 -14.08 -12.18 -15.25
C TRP A 55 -13.64 -12.60 -16.66
N GLU A 56 -13.95 -13.82 -17.11
CA GLU A 56 -13.68 -14.22 -18.50
C GLU A 56 -14.29 -13.25 -19.54
N PRO A 57 -15.55 -12.76 -19.41
CA PRO A 57 -16.08 -11.75 -20.34
C PRO A 57 -15.29 -10.43 -20.32
N LEU A 58 -14.87 -9.98 -19.13
CA LEU A 58 -14.07 -8.75 -18.96
C LEU A 58 -12.74 -8.86 -19.71
N VAL A 59 -12.08 -10.03 -19.68
CA VAL A 59 -10.82 -10.25 -20.40
C VAL A 59 -10.98 -9.92 -21.87
N ALA A 60 -12.05 -10.42 -22.51
CA ALA A 60 -12.31 -10.16 -23.92
C ALA A 60 -12.49 -8.66 -24.21
N GLU A 61 -13.28 -7.97 -23.38
CA GLU A 61 -13.52 -6.51 -23.52
C GLU A 61 -12.25 -5.69 -23.38
N VAL A 62 -11.38 -6.02 -22.42
CA VAL A 62 -10.11 -5.32 -22.19
C VAL A 62 -9.14 -5.53 -23.36
N LEU A 63 -9.07 -6.76 -23.89
CA LEU A 63 -8.22 -7.07 -25.05
C LEU A 63 -8.72 -6.35 -26.31
N GLU A 64 -10.02 -6.31 -26.55
CA GLU A 64 -10.62 -5.57 -27.68
C GLU A 64 -10.34 -4.06 -27.58
N LEU A 65 -10.50 -3.48 -26.39
CA LEU A 65 -10.18 -2.08 -26.14
C LEU A 65 -8.69 -1.80 -26.37
N ARG A 66 -7.80 -2.65 -25.86
CA ARG A 66 -6.36 -2.52 -26.08
C ARG A 66 -6.03 -2.51 -27.57
N GLU A 67 -6.58 -3.43 -28.35
CA GLU A 67 -6.36 -3.45 -29.80
C GLU A 67 -6.87 -2.18 -30.47
N THR A 68 -8.04 -1.68 -30.05
CA THR A 68 -8.63 -0.45 -30.57
C THR A 68 -7.76 0.77 -30.27
N LEU A 69 -7.21 0.87 -29.06
CA LEU A 69 -6.26 1.92 -28.66
C LEU A 69 -4.95 1.80 -29.45
N ALA A 70 -4.41 0.59 -29.60
CA ALA A 70 -3.18 0.36 -30.36
C ALA A 70 -3.30 0.76 -31.84
N ARG A 71 -4.45 0.49 -32.49
CA ARG A 71 -4.72 0.95 -33.88
C ARG A 71 -4.74 2.47 -34.01
N ARG A 72 -5.01 3.19 -32.92
CA ARG A 72 -4.98 4.65 -32.83
C ARG A 72 -3.60 5.19 -32.43
N GLY A 73 -2.60 4.33 -32.23
CA GLY A 73 -1.27 4.70 -31.74
C GLY A 73 -1.19 4.93 -30.23
N ILE A 74 -2.22 4.57 -29.47
CA ILE A 74 -2.25 4.69 -28.01
C ILE A 74 -1.73 3.40 -27.40
N ASN A 75 -0.57 3.47 -26.75
CA ASN A 75 0.14 2.32 -26.17
C ASN A 75 0.78 2.61 -24.80
N ARG A 76 0.64 3.83 -24.30
CA ARG A 76 1.07 4.24 -22.95
C ARG A 76 -0.14 4.30 -22.03
N VAL A 77 0.01 3.79 -20.81
CA VAL A 77 -1.04 3.81 -19.78
C VAL A 77 -0.60 4.69 -18.63
N ILE A 78 -1.45 5.64 -18.24
CA ILE A 78 -1.34 6.36 -16.98
C ILE A 78 -2.46 5.89 -16.07
N LEU A 79 -2.14 5.24 -14.97
CA LEU A 79 -3.12 4.76 -13.99
C LEU A 79 -3.24 5.73 -12.83
N CYS A 80 -4.34 6.49 -12.79
CA CYS A 80 -4.74 7.27 -11.63
C CYS A 80 -5.54 6.36 -10.68
N GLY A 81 -4.94 5.99 -9.57
CA GLY A 81 -5.54 5.09 -8.58
C GLY A 81 -4.94 5.31 -7.20
N MET A 82 -5.46 4.64 -6.19
CA MET A 82 -4.88 4.68 -4.85
C MET A 82 -5.07 3.33 -4.15
N GLY A 83 -4.05 2.91 -3.40
CA GLY A 83 -4.08 1.66 -2.67
C GLY A 83 -4.31 0.46 -3.60
N GLY A 84 -5.39 -0.31 -3.36
CA GLY A 84 -5.66 -1.53 -4.11
C GLY A 84 -5.94 -1.29 -5.60
N SER A 85 -6.33 -0.06 -5.97
CA SER A 85 -6.55 0.36 -7.36
C SER A 85 -5.29 0.84 -8.08
N SER A 86 -4.12 0.83 -7.43
CA SER A 86 -2.82 1.16 -8.04
C SER A 86 -1.76 0.08 -7.84
N LEU A 87 -1.65 -0.49 -6.64
CA LEU A 87 -0.58 -1.42 -6.28
C LEU A 87 -0.64 -2.76 -7.03
N ALA A 88 -1.83 -3.38 -7.13
CA ALA A 88 -1.94 -4.66 -7.83
C ALA A 88 -1.58 -4.54 -9.33
N PRO A 89 -2.09 -3.54 -10.09
CA PRO A 89 -1.64 -3.30 -11.46
C PRO A 89 -0.13 -3.04 -11.60
N GLU A 90 0.45 -2.30 -10.65
CA GLU A 90 1.89 -2.03 -10.63
C GLU A 90 2.70 -3.33 -10.54
N VAL A 91 2.34 -4.22 -9.61
CA VAL A 91 3.00 -5.52 -9.43
C VAL A 91 2.81 -6.42 -10.65
N MET A 92 1.59 -6.48 -11.20
CA MET A 92 1.31 -7.29 -12.40
C MET A 92 2.14 -6.85 -13.61
N ALA A 93 2.21 -5.54 -13.85
CA ALA A 93 3.01 -4.97 -14.94
C ALA A 93 4.52 -5.18 -14.73
N ALA A 94 5.00 -5.02 -13.50
CA ALA A 94 6.41 -5.24 -13.17
C ALA A 94 6.81 -6.72 -13.32
N HIS A 95 5.96 -7.65 -12.88
CA HIS A 95 6.18 -9.08 -13.06
C HIS A 95 6.22 -9.47 -14.56
N ALA A 96 5.29 -8.95 -15.36
CA ALA A 96 5.32 -9.19 -16.80
C ALA A 96 6.58 -8.62 -17.48
N ALA A 97 7.09 -7.48 -16.99
CA ALA A 97 8.32 -6.88 -17.49
C ALA A 97 9.56 -7.74 -17.22
N VAL A 98 9.65 -8.43 -16.09
CA VAL A 98 10.72 -9.41 -15.83
C VAL A 98 10.71 -10.54 -16.86
N SER A 99 9.53 -10.91 -17.36
CA SER A 99 9.36 -11.91 -18.43
C SER A 99 9.61 -11.37 -19.84
N GLY A 100 10.08 -10.13 -19.98
CA GLY A 100 10.46 -9.50 -21.25
C GLY A 100 9.34 -8.71 -21.95
N LEU A 101 8.18 -8.51 -21.31
CA LEU A 101 7.14 -7.64 -21.85
C LEU A 101 7.53 -6.17 -21.66
N GLU A 102 7.53 -5.37 -22.72
CA GLU A 102 7.62 -3.92 -22.59
C GLU A 102 6.30 -3.37 -22.06
N THR A 103 6.24 -3.05 -20.77
CA THR A 103 5.09 -2.41 -20.14
C THR A 103 5.32 -0.90 -20.07
N ASN A 104 4.46 -0.13 -20.75
CA ASN A 104 4.51 1.33 -20.72
C ASN A 104 3.41 1.87 -19.80
N VAL A 105 3.57 1.65 -18.50
CA VAL A 105 2.62 2.07 -17.47
C VAL A 105 3.26 3.04 -16.49
N HIS A 106 2.54 4.10 -16.15
CA HIS A 106 2.88 5.00 -15.06
C HIS A 106 1.77 5.02 -14.03
N ILE A 107 2.14 4.70 -12.79
CA ILE A 107 1.22 4.73 -11.65
C ILE A 107 1.20 6.15 -11.08
N VAL A 108 0.02 6.72 -10.98
CA VAL A 108 -0.25 8.04 -10.40
C VAL A 108 -1.05 7.85 -9.12
N ASP A 109 -0.32 7.63 -8.04
CA ASP A 109 -0.82 7.60 -6.66
C ASP A 109 0.03 8.49 -5.72
N SER A 110 0.73 9.45 -6.33
CA SER A 110 1.36 10.58 -5.67
C SER A 110 0.57 11.86 -5.92
N THR A 111 0.53 12.73 -4.92
CA THR A 111 0.04 14.11 -5.04
C THR A 111 1.17 15.12 -5.14
N HIS A 112 2.43 14.68 -5.21
CA HIS A 112 3.58 15.57 -5.27
C HIS A 112 3.69 16.28 -6.63
N PRO A 113 3.60 17.62 -6.70
CA PRO A 113 3.63 18.36 -7.96
C PRO A 113 4.80 18.02 -8.88
N ASP A 114 6.02 17.92 -8.35
CA ASP A 114 7.22 17.64 -9.17
C ASP A 114 7.20 16.26 -9.85
N GLN A 115 6.38 15.32 -9.36
CA GLN A 115 6.19 14.03 -10.01
C GLN A 115 5.09 14.06 -11.06
N LEU A 116 4.06 14.87 -10.84
CA LEU A 116 2.93 15.00 -11.75
C LEU A 116 3.26 15.90 -12.95
N ALA A 117 4.03 16.96 -12.75
CA ALA A 117 4.34 17.95 -13.78
C ALA A 117 4.91 17.31 -15.08
N PRO A 118 5.93 16.44 -15.03
CA PRO A 118 6.45 15.82 -16.25
C PRO A 118 5.45 14.93 -16.98
N LEU A 119 4.52 14.29 -16.24
CA LEU A 119 3.49 13.44 -16.83
C LEU A 119 2.40 14.27 -17.52
N LEU A 120 1.99 15.38 -16.91
CA LEU A 120 0.96 16.28 -17.42
C LEU A 120 1.45 17.12 -18.61
N GLN A 121 2.73 17.51 -18.60
CA GLN A 121 3.35 18.34 -19.65
C GLN A 121 3.91 17.53 -20.82
N GLY A 122 4.09 16.22 -20.66
CA GLY A 122 4.52 15.33 -21.73
C GLY A 122 3.46 15.15 -22.82
N ASP A 123 3.87 14.63 -23.98
CA ASP A 123 2.95 14.27 -25.06
C ASP A 123 1.98 13.16 -24.61
N LEU A 124 0.69 13.48 -24.59
CA LEU A 124 -0.38 12.57 -24.20
C LEU A 124 -1.07 11.90 -25.41
N SER A 125 -0.66 12.19 -26.65
CA SER A 125 -1.32 11.70 -27.87
C SER A 125 -1.29 10.18 -28.03
N ASN A 126 -0.29 9.51 -27.45
CA ASN A 126 -0.17 8.06 -27.41
C ASN A 126 -0.62 7.44 -26.07
N THR A 127 -1.28 8.21 -25.21
CA THR A 127 -1.58 7.83 -23.82
C THR A 127 -3.07 7.59 -23.58
N VAL A 128 -3.40 6.52 -22.85
CA VAL A 128 -4.69 6.32 -22.20
C VAL A 128 -4.54 6.54 -20.70
N VAL A 129 -5.41 7.37 -20.13
CA VAL A 129 -5.52 7.63 -18.68
C VAL A 129 -6.62 6.73 -18.12
N VAL A 130 -6.22 5.77 -17.30
CA VAL A 130 -7.15 4.90 -16.55
C VAL A 130 -7.40 5.51 -15.19
N VAL A 131 -8.64 5.79 -14.86
CA VAL A 131 -9.07 6.35 -13.57
C VAL A 131 -9.78 5.25 -12.79
N ALA A 132 -9.12 4.72 -11.77
CA ALA A 132 -9.60 3.58 -10.99
C ALA A 132 -9.98 4.02 -9.57
N SER A 133 -11.27 4.13 -9.30
CA SER A 133 -11.81 4.46 -7.98
C SER A 133 -13.23 3.93 -7.81
N LYS A 134 -13.49 3.21 -6.71
CA LYS A 134 -14.81 2.64 -6.40
C LYS A 134 -15.92 3.67 -6.35
N SER A 135 -15.74 4.70 -5.51
CA SER A 135 -16.73 5.77 -5.35
C SER A 135 -16.46 6.98 -6.23
N GLY A 136 -15.22 7.17 -6.68
CA GLY A 136 -14.75 8.44 -7.25
C GLY A 136 -14.47 9.54 -6.22
N GLY A 137 -14.74 9.29 -4.93
CA GLY A 137 -14.54 10.26 -3.86
C GLY A 137 -13.12 10.32 -3.30
N THR A 138 -12.22 9.43 -3.74
CA THR A 138 -10.80 9.45 -3.35
C THR A 138 -10.16 10.74 -3.84
N LEU A 139 -9.81 11.63 -2.92
CA LEU A 139 -9.39 13.00 -3.24
C LEU A 139 -8.17 13.04 -4.17
N GLU A 140 -7.20 12.16 -3.95
CA GLU A 140 -5.99 12.04 -4.75
C GLU A 140 -6.32 11.63 -6.19
N THR A 141 -7.15 10.60 -6.35
CA THR A 141 -7.55 10.08 -7.66
C THR A 141 -8.44 11.07 -8.43
N ASP A 142 -9.38 11.74 -7.76
CA ASP A 142 -10.19 12.80 -8.37
C ASP A 142 -9.33 14.00 -8.80
N SER A 143 -8.34 14.39 -7.98
CA SER A 143 -7.42 15.47 -8.31
C SER A 143 -6.57 15.13 -9.53
N ALA A 144 -6.02 13.91 -9.60
CA ALA A 144 -5.29 13.42 -10.76
C ALA A 144 -6.19 13.36 -12.01
N ARG A 145 -7.41 12.82 -11.89
CA ARG A 145 -8.41 12.79 -12.97
C ARG A 145 -8.63 14.18 -13.56
N ARG A 146 -8.91 15.18 -12.72
CA ARG A 146 -9.13 16.58 -13.14
C ARG A 146 -7.91 17.17 -13.84
N ALA A 147 -6.71 16.90 -13.32
CA ALA A 147 -5.47 17.40 -13.90
C ALA A 147 -5.20 16.79 -15.28
N PHE A 148 -5.38 15.48 -15.46
CA PHE A 148 -5.23 14.83 -16.76
C PHE A 148 -6.33 15.20 -17.76
N GLU A 149 -7.56 15.39 -17.31
CA GLU A 149 -8.66 15.87 -18.16
C GLU A 149 -8.36 17.27 -18.72
N ALA A 150 -7.83 18.17 -17.88
CA ALA A 150 -7.35 19.49 -18.32
C ALA A 150 -6.14 19.37 -19.25
N ALA A 151 -5.12 18.59 -18.89
CA ALA A 151 -3.92 18.43 -19.70
C ALA A 151 -4.19 17.85 -21.10
N LEU A 152 -5.13 16.88 -21.21
CA LEU A 152 -5.58 16.37 -22.50
C LEU A 152 -6.23 17.48 -23.33
N THR A 153 -7.12 18.26 -22.72
CA THR A 153 -7.82 19.37 -23.39
C THR A 153 -6.85 20.46 -23.84
N ASP A 154 -5.87 20.81 -23.00
CA ASP A 154 -4.83 21.81 -23.30
C ASP A 154 -3.91 21.37 -24.46
N GLN A 155 -3.81 20.06 -24.70
CA GLN A 155 -3.08 19.47 -25.84
C GLN A 155 -3.97 19.20 -27.07
N ASP A 156 -5.18 19.77 -27.13
CA ASP A 156 -6.17 19.56 -28.19
C ASP A 156 -6.62 18.09 -28.35
N LEU A 157 -6.43 17.26 -27.32
CA LEU A 157 -6.88 15.87 -27.26
C LEU A 157 -8.24 15.80 -26.56
N LYS A 158 -9.13 14.95 -27.05
CA LYS A 158 -10.46 14.79 -26.45
C LYS A 158 -10.39 13.81 -25.28
N PRO A 159 -10.76 14.20 -24.05
CA PRO A 159 -10.73 13.29 -22.90
C PRO A 159 -11.45 11.96 -23.13
N ARG A 160 -12.64 11.99 -23.76
CA ARG A 160 -13.41 10.76 -24.08
C ARG A 160 -12.68 9.74 -24.97
N GLU A 161 -11.68 10.18 -25.71
CA GLU A 161 -10.88 9.37 -26.62
C GLU A 161 -9.61 8.81 -25.92
N HIS A 162 -9.29 9.31 -24.72
CA HIS A 162 -8.07 9.02 -23.98
C HIS A 162 -8.33 8.59 -22.52
N MET A 163 -9.57 8.60 -22.03
CA MET A 163 -9.90 8.25 -20.64
C MET A 163 -10.73 6.98 -20.56
N VAL A 164 -10.34 6.10 -19.62
CA VAL A 164 -11.05 4.88 -19.24
C VAL A 164 -11.31 4.95 -17.75
N VAL A 165 -12.51 4.61 -17.31
CA VAL A 165 -12.92 4.64 -15.90
C VAL A 165 -13.18 3.23 -15.41
N VAL A 166 -12.62 2.89 -14.25
CA VAL A 166 -12.96 1.67 -13.50
C VAL A 166 -13.58 2.09 -12.18
N THR A 167 -14.84 1.75 -11.96
CA THR A 167 -15.60 2.24 -10.81
C THR A 167 -16.73 1.28 -10.45
N ASP A 168 -17.29 1.40 -9.24
CA ASP A 168 -18.43 0.58 -8.85
C ASP A 168 -19.72 1.08 -9.53
N PRO A 169 -20.70 0.18 -9.79
CA PRO A 169 -22.01 0.56 -10.32
C PRO A 169 -22.70 1.61 -9.46
N ASP A 170 -23.45 2.49 -10.12
CA ASP A 170 -24.21 3.60 -9.54
C ASP A 170 -23.42 4.55 -8.62
N SER A 171 -22.08 4.57 -8.72
CA SER A 171 -21.25 5.55 -8.03
C SER A 171 -21.36 6.94 -8.68
N PRO A 172 -21.03 8.03 -7.95
CA PRO A 172 -20.93 9.35 -8.55
C PRO A 172 -20.00 9.40 -9.77
N LEU A 173 -18.87 8.68 -9.72
CA LEU A 173 -17.94 8.59 -10.85
C LEU A 173 -18.50 7.78 -12.01
N HIS A 174 -19.30 6.74 -11.75
CA HIS A 174 -20.00 6.00 -12.81
C HIS A 174 -20.92 6.93 -13.60
N HIS A 175 -21.78 7.68 -12.93
CA HIS A 175 -22.69 8.63 -13.58
C HIS A 175 -21.92 9.71 -14.35
N GLN A 176 -20.90 10.31 -13.72
CA GLN A 176 -20.07 11.32 -14.37
C GLN A 176 -19.37 10.79 -15.63
N ALA A 177 -18.84 9.56 -15.57
CA ALA A 177 -18.14 8.94 -16.69
C ALA A 177 -19.09 8.68 -17.87
N LEU A 178 -20.31 8.21 -17.60
CA LEU A 178 -21.35 8.04 -18.63
C LEU A 178 -21.75 9.37 -19.26
N GLU A 179 -21.98 10.41 -18.44
CA GLU A 179 -22.31 11.76 -18.93
C GLU A 179 -21.19 12.36 -19.80
N SER A 180 -19.94 12.07 -19.46
CA SER A 180 -18.76 12.53 -20.20
C SER A 180 -18.43 11.67 -21.42
N GLY A 181 -19.13 10.55 -21.61
CA GLY A 181 -18.92 9.61 -22.71
C GLY A 181 -17.61 8.82 -22.60
N TYR A 182 -17.13 8.58 -21.38
CA TYR A 182 -15.92 7.78 -21.13
C TYR A 182 -16.21 6.29 -21.26
N GLN A 183 -15.20 5.51 -21.65
CA GLN A 183 -15.28 4.06 -21.56
C GLN A 183 -15.28 3.66 -20.09
N VAL A 184 -16.27 2.84 -19.67
CA VAL A 184 -16.42 2.42 -18.27
C VAL A 184 -16.32 0.91 -18.15
N PHE A 185 -15.59 0.44 -17.14
CA PHE A 185 -15.64 -0.92 -16.64
C PHE A 185 -16.17 -0.92 -15.21
N LEU A 186 -17.16 -1.77 -14.94
CA LEU A 186 -17.82 -1.83 -13.65
C LEU A 186 -17.14 -2.84 -12.73
N GLY A 187 -16.85 -2.40 -11.51
CA GLY A 187 -16.40 -3.23 -10.40
C GLY A 187 -17.53 -4.06 -9.78
N ASP A 188 -17.16 -4.80 -8.73
CA ASP A 188 -18.10 -5.50 -7.85
C ASP A 188 -18.05 -4.84 -6.46
N PRO A 189 -19.13 -4.15 -6.03
CA PRO A 189 -19.19 -3.49 -4.73
C PRO A 189 -18.94 -4.43 -3.54
N SER A 190 -19.17 -5.73 -3.73
CA SER A 190 -18.94 -6.76 -2.71
C SER A 190 -17.46 -7.12 -2.51
N ILE A 191 -16.54 -6.48 -3.23
CA ILE A 191 -15.10 -6.68 -3.11
C ILE A 191 -14.50 -5.49 -2.35
N GLY A 192 -13.62 -5.73 -1.39
CA GLY A 192 -12.87 -4.69 -0.65
C GLY A 192 -11.73 -4.08 -1.48
N GLY A 193 -11.20 -2.91 -1.11
CA GLY A 193 -10.15 -2.21 -1.89
C GLY A 193 -8.89 -3.05 -2.06
N ARG A 194 -8.25 -3.43 -0.95
CA ARG A 194 -7.07 -4.31 -0.92
C ARG A 194 -7.28 -5.75 -1.44
N PHE A 195 -8.54 -6.19 -1.54
CA PHE A 195 -8.94 -7.50 -2.10
C PHE A 195 -9.39 -7.42 -3.58
N SER A 196 -9.08 -6.30 -4.26
CA SER A 196 -9.55 -6.06 -5.64
C SER A 196 -8.52 -6.38 -6.73
N ALA A 197 -7.41 -7.02 -6.36
CA ALA A 197 -6.33 -7.35 -7.30
C ALA A 197 -6.82 -8.17 -8.49
N LEU A 198 -7.67 -9.17 -8.25
CA LEU A 198 -8.22 -10.05 -9.29
C LEU A 198 -9.65 -9.65 -9.68
N SER A 199 -9.89 -8.35 -9.76
CA SER A 199 -11.16 -7.72 -10.18
C SER A 199 -10.88 -6.68 -11.29
N PRO A 200 -11.90 -6.01 -11.86
CA PRO A 200 -11.69 -4.96 -12.87
C PRO A 200 -10.66 -3.90 -12.48
N PHE A 201 -10.56 -3.56 -11.19
CA PHE A 201 -9.56 -2.59 -10.69
C PHE A 201 -8.12 -3.04 -10.91
N GLY A 202 -7.83 -4.33 -10.85
CA GLY A 202 -6.52 -4.89 -11.16
C GLY A 202 -6.36 -5.28 -12.63
N LEU A 203 -7.40 -5.89 -13.20
CA LEU A 203 -7.35 -6.54 -14.52
C LEU A 203 -7.41 -5.54 -15.68
N VAL A 204 -8.24 -4.49 -15.60
CA VAL A 204 -8.39 -3.50 -16.68
C VAL A 204 -7.07 -2.76 -16.94
N PRO A 205 -6.48 -2.05 -15.96
CA PRO A 205 -5.22 -1.36 -16.22
C PRO A 205 -4.10 -2.32 -16.65
N SER A 206 -3.97 -3.49 -16.01
CA SER A 206 -2.93 -4.47 -16.35
C SER A 206 -3.07 -5.01 -17.77
N GLY A 207 -4.30 -5.37 -18.17
CA GLY A 207 -4.60 -5.88 -19.50
C GLY A 207 -4.36 -4.82 -20.58
N LEU A 208 -4.71 -3.55 -20.33
CA LEU A 208 -4.41 -2.44 -21.24
C LEU A 208 -2.89 -2.22 -21.42
N CYS A 209 -2.09 -2.51 -20.39
CA CYS A 209 -0.62 -2.49 -20.45
C CYS A 209 -0.03 -3.73 -21.15
N GLY A 210 -0.86 -4.71 -21.51
CA GLY A 210 -0.47 -5.92 -22.22
C GLY A 210 -0.14 -7.13 -21.36
N VAL A 211 -0.37 -7.05 -20.04
CA VAL A 211 -0.27 -8.22 -19.14
C VAL A 211 -1.28 -9.29 -19.60
N ASP A 212 -0.86 -10.56 -19.58
CA ASP A 212 -1.76 -11.70 -19.84
C ASP A 212 -2.69 -11.93 -18.65
N ILE A 213 -3.76 -11.13 -18.59
CA ILE A 213 -4.77 -11.20 -17.54
C ILE A 213 -5.61 -12.48 -17.59
N HIS A 214 -5.64 -13.19 -18.73
CA HIS A 214 -6.30 -14.47 -18.85
C HIS A 214 -5.52 -15.55 -18.09
N ALA A 215 -4.22 -15.64 -18.33
CA ALA A 215 -3.34 -16.55 -17.59
C ALA A 215 -3.39 -16.28 -16.09
N LEU A 216 -3.35 -15.01 -15.68
CA LEU A 216 -3.42 -14.60 -14.27
C LEU A 216 -4.71 -15.08 -13.58
N ILE A 217 -5.86 -14.98 -14.25
CA ILE A 217 -7.14 -15.47 -13.71
C ILE A 217 -7.11 -16.98 -13.56
N LEU A 218 -6.65 -17.72 -14.57
CA LEU A 218 -6.56 -19.18 -14.51
C LEU A 218 -5.63 -19.68 -13.38
N GLU A 219 -4.52 -19.00 -13.16
CA GLU A 219 -3.62 -19.24 -12.02
C GLU A 219 -4.36 -19.04 -10.68
N ALA A 220 -5.08 -17.93 -10.55
CA ALA A 220 -5.86 -17.64 -9.36
C ALA A 220 -6.98 -18.65 -9.12
N GLU A 221 -7.70 -19.10 -10.16
CA GLU A 221 -8.74 -20.13 -10.07
C GLU A 221 -8.18 -21.45 -9.54
N LYS A 222 -7.00 -21.84 -10.03
CA LYS A 222 -6.30 -23.05 -9.57
C LYS A 222 -5.92 -22.94 -8.10
N ALA A 223 -5.36 -21.82 -7.66
CA ALA A 223 -5.05 -21.60 -6.24
C ALA A 223 -6.31 -21.58 -5.38
N ARG A 224 -7.39 -20.93 -5.85
CA ARG A 224 -8.68 -20.88 -5.14
C ARG A 224 -9.19 -22.28 -4.82
N ALA A 225 -9.09 -23.22 -5.76
CA ALA A 225 -9.51 -24.62 -5.54
C ALA A 225 -8.76 -25.28 -4.36
N LEU A 226 -7.50 -24.91 -4.13
CA LEU A 226 -6.71 -25.36 -2.97
C LEU A 226 -7.07 -24.59 -1.70
N CYS A 227 -7.31 -23.28 -1.82
CA CYS A 227 -7.63 -22.40 -0.69
C CYS A 227 -9.00 -22.66 -0.05
N VAL A 228 -9.94 -23.26 -0.78
CA VAL A 228 -11.27 -23.63 -0.26
C VAL A 228 -11.34 -25.07 0.28
N ASP A 229 -10.25 -25.85 0.16
CA ASP A 229 -10.20 -27.21 0.70
C ASP A 229 -9.98 -27.20 2.21
N ASN A 230 -10.80 -27.90 2.98
CA ASN A 230 -10.71 -27.90 4.45
C ASN A 230 -9.73 -28.97 4.96
N THR A 231 -8.46 -28.83 4.59
CA THR A 231 -7.38 -29.76 4.95
C THR A 231 -6.21 -29.04 5.60
N ILE A 232 -5.43 -29.76 6.43
CA ILE A 232 -4.23 -29.19 7.07
C ILE A 232 -3.13 -28.79 6.07
N THR A 233 -3.24 -29.25 4.82
CA THR A 233 -2.33 -28.93 3.71
C THR A 233 -2.78 -27.73 2.90
N ASN A 234 -3.94 -27.14 3.20
CA ASN A 234 -4.42 -25.94 2.53
C ASN A 234 -3.38 -24.80 2.68
N PRO A 235 -2.84 -24.26 1.57
CA PRO A 235 -1.75 -23.30 1.63
C PRO A 235 -2.14 -22.00 2.33
N ALA A 236 -3.40 -21.56 2.21
CA ALA A 236 -3.87 -20.35 2.87
C ALA A 236 -4.05 -20.55 4.38
N LEU A 237 -4.53 -21.73 4.82
CA LEU A 237 -4.57 -22.07 6.25
C LEU A 237 -3.17 -22.09 6.85
N VAL A 238 -2.24 -22.78 6.17
CA VAL A 238 -0.84 -22.89 6.60
C VAL A 238 -0.20 -21.52 6.72
N LEU A 239 -0.31 -20.69 5.68
CA LEU A 239 0.29 -19.35 5.67
C LEU A 239 -0.37 -18.44 6.72
N GLY A 240 -1.70 -18.38 6.75
CA GLY A 240 -2.44 -17.52 7.67
C GLY A 240 -2.19 -17.87 9.15
N ALA A 241 -2.16 -19.16 9.48
CA ALA A 241 -1.80 -19.60 10.82
C ALA A 241 -0.34 -19.30 11.16
N ALA A 242 0.58 -19.45 10.20
CA ALA A 242 2.00 -19.15 10.39
C ALA A 242 2.25 -17.66 10.65
N ILE A 243 1.70 -16.76 9.85
CA ILE A 243 1.90 -15.31 10.05
C ILE A 243 1.16 -14.79 11.29
N ALA A 244 0.07 -15.42 11.73
CA ALA A 244 -0.64 -15.01 12.94
C ALA A 244 0.07 -15.46 14.24
N THR A 245 0.85 -16.54 14.20
CA THR A 245 1.42 -17.16 15.41
C THR A 245 2.94 -17.25 15.44
N GLY A 246 3.61 -16.88 14.33
CA GLY A 246 5.06 -16.88 14.22
C GLY A 246 5.77 -15.83 15.07
N HIS A 247 5.02 -14.91 15.68
CA HIS A 247 5.51 -13.67 16.31
C HIS A 247 5.15 -13.58 17.80
N PRO A 248 5.82 -14.33 18.69
CA PRO A 248 5.43 -14.36 20.10
C PRO A 248 5.70 -13.03 20.82
N GLN A 249 6.58 -12.18 20.27
CA GLN A 249 6.98 -10.90 20.90
C GLN A 249 6.98 -9.72 19.91
N VAL A 250 7.25 -9.94 18.61
CA VAL A 250 7.42 -8.87 17.62
C VAL A 250 6.59 -9.17 16.37
N ASN A 251 5.48 -8.43 16.19
CA ASN A 251 4.49 -8.60 15.12
C ASN A 251 4.91 -8.08 13.73
N LYS A 252 6.18 -8.24 13.34
CA LYS A 252 6.76 -7.70 12.10
C LYS A 252 7.09 -8.85 11.14
N LEU A 253 6.61 -8.79 9.90
CA LEU A 253 6.93 -9.74 8.84
C LEU A 253 8.06 -9.17 8.00
N LEU A 254 9.26 -9.75 8.04
CA LEU A 254 10.34 -9.32 7.15
C LEU A 254 10.15 -10.02 5.81
N LEU A 255 9.73 -9.25 4.80
CA LEU A 255 9.52 -9.77 3.46
C LEU A 255 10.84 -9.68 2.67
N GLY A 256 11.30 -10.83 2.19
CA GLY A 256 12.45 -10.91 1.30
C GLY A 256 12.15 -10.28 -0.06
N SER A 257 13.19 -9.90 -0.79
CA SER A 257 13.05 -9.43 -2.16
C SER A 257 12.86 -10.61 -3.11
N TRP A 258 11.83 -10.56 -3.96
CA TRP A 258 11.60 -11.53 -5.02
C TRP A 258 12.00 -10.93 -6.36
N ALA A 259 13.16 -11.31 -6.88
CA ALA A 259 13.66 -10.81 -8.17
C ALA A 259 12.65 -11.04 -9.32
N ASP A 260 11.95 -12.16 -9.27
CA ASP A 260 10.96 -12.54 -10.28
C ASP A 260 9.56 -11.94 -10.03
N LEU A 261 9.34 -11.30 -8.87
CA LEU A 261 8.07 -10.66 -8.49
C LEU A 261 8.31 -9.26 -7.89
N PRO A 262 8.81 -8.28 -8.68
CA PRO A 262 9.09 -6.95 -8.16
C PRO A 262 7.83 -6.27 -7.62
N GLY A 263 7.94 -5.62 -6.46
CA GLY A 263 6.83 -4.93 -5.80
C GLY A 263 5.82 -5.85 -5.11
N PHE A 264 5.97 -7.18 -5.20
CA PHE A 264 5.05 -8.11 -4.55
C PHE A 264 5.00 -7.94 -3.02
N GLY A 265 6.13 -7.59 -2.40
CA GLY A 265 6.18 -7.21 -0.99
C GLY A 265 5.32 -5.98 -0.65
N ASP A 266 5.30 -4.96 -1.53
CA ASP A 266 4.46 -3.75 -1.34
C ASP A 266 2.97 -4.08 -1.38
N TRP A 267 2.55 -5.02 -2.24
CA TRP A 267 1.17 -5.47 -2.30
C TRP A 267 0.77 -6.30 -1.06
N ILE A 268 1.65 -7.21 -0.61
CA ILE A 268 1.44 -7.94 0.66
C ILE A 268 1.37 -6.95 1.84
N GLU A 269 2.23 -5.93 1.85
CA GLU A 269 2.26 -4.88 2.87
C GLU A 269 0.87 -4.28 3.06
N GLN A 270 0.27 -3.80 1.96
CA GLN A 270 -1.08 -3.24 2.01
C GLN A 270 -2.10 -4.26 2.52
N LEU A 271 -2.15 -5.43 1.89
CA LEU A 271 -3.16 -6.44 2.19
C LEU A 271 -3.15 -6.82 3.68
N VAL A 272 -1.97 -7.09 4.23
CA VAL A 272 -1.82 -7.57 5.62
C VAL A 272 -1.93 -6.42 6.61
N ALA A 273 -1.22 -5.30 6.41
CA ALA A 273 -1.22 -4.20 7.39
C ALA A 273 -2.60 -3.57 7.53
N GLU A 274 -3.31 -3.36 6.43
CA GLU A 274 -4.64 -2.73 6.44
C GLU A 274 -5.74 -3.69 6.93
N SER A 275 -5.58 -5.00 6.70
CA SER A 275 -6.53 -5.99 7.23
C SER A 275 -6.34 -6.23 8.73
N THR A 276 -5.10 -6.31 9.21
CA THR A 276 -4.80 -6.77 10.57
C THR A 276 -4.58 -5.64 11.58
N GLY A 277 -4.13 -4.45 11.14
CA GLY A 277 -3.68 -3.34 11.99
C GLY A 277 -4.82 -2.58 12.68
N LYS A 278 -5.46 -3.19 13.68
CA LYS A 278 -6.65 -2.68 14.37
C LYS A 278 -6.63 -3.03 15.86
N ASN A 279 -7.34 -2.25 16.65
CA ASN A 279 -7.57 -2.50 18.09
C ASN A 279 -6.29 -2.71 18.90
N GLY A 280 -5.20 -2.02 18.55
CA GLY A 280 -3.91 -2.16 19.22
C GLY A 280 -3.14 -3.43 18.85
N SER A 281 -3.58 -4.16 17.82
CA SER A 281 -2.99 -5.41 17.34
C SER A 281 -2.77 -5.36 15.81
N GLY A 282 -2.17 -6.40 15.26
CA GLY A 282 -1.98 -6.56 13.82
C GLY A 282 -0.58 -7.04 13.47
N LEU A 283 -0.32 -7.18 12.18
CA LEU A 283 0.97 -7.58 11.62
C LEU A 283 1.47 -6.47 10.71
N LEU A 284 2.75 -6.10 10.85
CA LEU A 284 3.41 -5.12 9.99
C LEU A 284 4.40 -5.81 9.06
N PRO A 285 4.09 -5.94 7.77
CA PRO A 285 5.10 -6.31 6.79
C PRO A 285 6.13 -5.18 6.65
N VAL A 286 7.40 -5.56 6.57
CA VAL A 286 8.54 -4.68 6.34
C VAL A 286 9.24 -5.19 5.09
N VAL A 287 9.11 -4.42 4.01
CA VAL A 287 9.62 -4.76 2.68
C VAL A 287 11.11 -4.42 2.58
N ASP A 288 11.89 -5.30 1.92
CA ASP A 288 13.31 -5.13 1.62
C ASP A 288 14.21 -4.89 2.87
N SER A 289 13.81 -5.41 4.04
CA SER A 289 14.60 -5.26 5.26
C SER A 289 15.99 -5.89 5.12
N THR A 290 17.01 -5.18 5.59
CA THR A 290 18.40 -5.66 5.66
C THR A 290 18.72 -6.35 6.98
N LEU A 291 17.74 -6.44 7.88
CA LEU A 291 17.90 -7.16 9.14
C LEU A 291 18.03 -8.65 8.86
N VAL A 292 19.26 -9.16 8.96
CA VAL A 292 19.56 -10.58 8.80
C VAL A 292 20.22 -11.12 10.06
N GLY A 293 19.51 -12.01 10.75
CA GLY A 293 20.06 -12.93 11.75
C GLY A 293 20.56 -12.31 13.06
N SER A 294 21.02 -13.20 13.94
CA SER A 294 21.52 -12.85 15.27
C SER A 294 22.92 -12.24 15.20
N ARG A 295 23.20 -11.26 16.07
CA ARG A 295 24.51 -10.60 16.18
C ARG A 295 25.07 -10.74 17.59
N LEU A 296 26.38 -10.89 17.72
CA LEU A 296 27.06 -10.80 19.01
C LEU A 296 27.09 -9.34 19.48
N VAL A 297 26.43 -9.05 20.61
CA VAL A 297 26.56 -7.80 21.35
C VAL A 297 27.28 -8.13 22.65
N GLY A 298 28.54 -7.68 22.77
CA GLY A 298 29.43 -8.15 23.84
C GLY A 298 29.71 -9.66 23.72
N SER A 299 29.38 -10.44 24.75
CA SER A 299 29.51 -11.91 24.78
C SER A 299 28.19 -12.66 24.53
N THR A 300 27.11 -11.95 24.18
CA THR A 300 25.78 -12.54 24.03
C THR A 300 25.33 -12.47 22.58
N LEU A 301 24.85 -13.59 22.04
CA LEU A 301 24.10 -13.61 20.78
C LEU A 301 22.75 -12.96 21.04
N VAL A 302 22.53 -11.79 20.47
CA VAL A 302 21.21 -11.14 20.43
C VAL A 302 20.57 -11.54 19.11
N ASP A 303 19.45 -12.24 19.18
CA ASP A 303 18.61 -12.41 18.01
C ASP A 303 17.92 -11.07 17.74
N LEU A 304 18.35 -10.37 16.69
CA LEU A 304 17.89 -9.02 16.39
C LEU A 304 16.50 -9.02 15.74
N SER A 305 15.92 -10.20 15.47
CA SER A 305 14.57 -10.27 14.92
C SER A 305 13.81 -11.50 15.45
N ASP A 306 13.02 -11.30 16.51
CA ASP A 306 11.77 -12.07 16.73
C ASP A 306 10.73 -11.84 15.61
N CYS A 307 11.12 -11.14 14.54
CA CYS A 307 10.34 -10.93 13.34
C CYS A 307 10.34 -12.22 12.49
N LEU A 308 9.20 -12.53 11.87
CA LEU A 308 9.09 -13.70 11.00
C LEU A 308 9.57 -13.35 9.61
N ARG A 309 10.56 -14.09 9.12
CA ARG A 309 11.09 -13.94 7.77
C ARG A 309 10.27 -14.75 6.78
N ILE A 310 9.89 -14.11 5.67
CA ILE A 310 9.15 -14.71 4.57
C ILE A 310 9.95 -14.49 3.28
N GLY A 311 10.23 -15.56 2.54
CA GLY A 311 11.10 -15.46 1.35
C GLY A 311 10.79 -16.51 0.28
N HIS A 312 11.62 -16.53 -0.76
CA HIS A 312 11.54 -17.53 -1.83
C HIS A 312 12.02 -18.91 -1.34
N PRO A 313 11.76 -20.00 -2.09
CA PRO A 313 12.22 -21.34 -1.74
C PRO A 313 13.76 -21.41 -1.68
N GLY A 314 14.30 -22.02 -0.64
CA GLY A 314 15.74 -22.13 -0.40
C GLY A 314 16.41 -20.85 0.13
N SER A 315 15.63 -19.85 0.57
CA SER A 315 16.15 -18.64 1.20
C SER A 315 16.53 -18.84 2.68
N GLY A 316 16.12 -19.97 3.28
CA GLY A 316 16.27 -20.20 4.73
C GLY A 316 15.39 -19.28 5.57
N SER A 317 14.28 -18.81 4.98
CA SER A 317 13.27 -18.02 5.68
C SER A 317 12.34 -18.95 6.46
N ALA A 318 11.82 -18.47 7.60
CA ALA A 318 10.92 -19.26 8.44
C ALA A 318 9.65 -19.70 7.67
N ILE A 319 9.20 -18.87 6.74
CA ILE A 319 8.19 -19.20 5.75
C ILE A 319 8.80 -19.03 4.35
N GLU A 320 8.70 -20.07 3.54
CA GLU A 320 9.05 -20.01 2.12
C GLU A 320 7.81 -20.15 1.25
N ILE A 321 7.60 -19.23 0.32
CA ILE A 321 6.44 -19.20 -0.59
C ILE A 321 6.86 -19.44 -2.03
N SER A 322 6.02 -20.14 -2.79
CA SER A 322 6.22 -20.42 -4.21
C SER A 322 4.88 -20.49 -4.96
N GLY A 323 4.92 -20.27 -6.26
CA GLY A 323 3.74 -20.22 -7.13
C GLY A 323 3.83 -19.03 -8.07
N SER A 324 2.96 -19.02 -9.08
CA SER A 324 2.75 -17.88 -9.98
C SER A 324 2.11 -16.69 -9.25
N LEU A 325 2.13 -15.51 -9.87
CA LEU A 325 1.58 -14.29 -9.26
C LEU A 325 0.07 -14.43 -8.98
N GLY A 326 -0.71 -14.98 -9.92
CA GLY A 326 -2.15 -15.19 -9.71
C GLY A 326 -2.45 -16.17 -8.58
N GLU A 327 -1.65 -17.24 -8.48
CA GLU A 327 -1.75 -18.19 -7.36
C GLU A 327 -1.44 -17.51 -6.02
N GLN A 328 -0.37 -16.72 -5.98
CA GLN A 328 0.07 -16.01 -4.77
C GLN A 328 -0.96 -14.99 -4.30
N MET A 329 -1.52 -14.17 -5.20
CA MET A 329 -2.53 -13.18 -4.84
C MET A 329 -3.73 -13.85 -4.14
N MET A 330 -4.22 -14.95 -4.70
CA MET A 330 -5.33 -15.69 -4.12
C MET A 330 -4.98 -16.33 -2.76
N VAL A 331 -3.81 -16.97 -2.65
CA VAL A 331 -3.37 -17.57 -1.37
C VAL A 331 -3.24 -16.51 -0.28
N TRP A 332 -2.67 -15.34 -0.58
CA TRP A 332 -2.48 -14.27 0.39
C TRP A 332 -3.77 -13.60 0.83
N GLU A 333 -4.74 -13.42 -0.07
CA GLU A 333 -6.08 -12.92 0.29
C GLU A 333 -6.76 -13.83 1.31
N PHE A 334 -6.79 -15.15 1.05
CA PHE A 334 -7.31 -16.12 2.02
C PHE A 334 -6.48 -16.15 3.31
N ALA A 335 -5.15 -16.24 3.21
CA ALA A 335 -4.26 -16.33 4.37
C ALA A 335 -4.39 -15.13 5.31
N THR A 336 -4.58 -13.93 4.75
CA THR A 336 -4.78 -12.71 5.53
C THR A 336 -6.07 -12.79 6.35
N THR A 337 -7.16 -13.31 5.77
CA THR A 337 -8.44 -13.46 6.48
C THR A 337 -8.40 -14.53 7.57
N VAL A 338 -7.63 -15.61 7.35
CA VAL A 338 -7.30 -16.61 8.36
C VAL A 338 -6.49 -15.99 9.51
N ALA A 339 -5.51 -15.14 9.18
CA ALA A 339 -4.73 -14.45 10.20
C ALA A 339 -5.60 -13.50 11.04
N CYS A 340 -6.49 -12.73 10.39
CA CYS A 340 -7.46 -11.88 11.08
C CYS A 340 -8.38 -12.68 12.02
N GLN A 341 -8.81 -13.89 11.63
CA GLN A 341 -9.59 -14.77 12.50
C GLN A 341 -8.83 -15.14 13.77
N LEU A 342 -7.56 -15.51 13.63
CA LEU A 342 -6.72 -15.90 14.77
C LEU A 342 -6.34 -14.71 15.66
N LEU A 343 -6.25 -13.51 15.08
CA LEU A 343 -5.97 -12.26 15.79
C LEU A 343 -7.24 -11.64 16.42
N GLY A 344 -8.43 -12.11 16.04
CA GLY A 344 -9.71 -11.58 16.54
C GLY A 344 -10.02 -10.18 16.02
N VAL A 345 -9.70 -9.88 14.76
CA VAL A 345 -9.95 -8.58 14.13
C VAL A 345 -10.76 -8.73 12.84
N ASN A 346 -11.51 -7.69 12.47
CA ASN A 346 -12.23 -7.63 11.20
C ASN A 346 -11.22 -7.43 10.03
N PRO A 347 -11.18 -8.33 9.03
CA PRO A 347 -10.27 -8.18 7.90
C PRO A 347 -10.67 -7.09 6.90
N PHE A 348 -11.91 -6.57 6.93
CA PHE A 348 -12.47 -5.80 5.82
C PHE A 348 -12.71 -4.30 6.09
N ASP A 349 -12.84 -3.89 7.34
CA ASP A 349 -12.95 -2.47 7.71
C ASP A 349 -11.59 -1.75 7.67
N GLN A 350 -11.60 -0.42 7.81
CA GLN A 350 -10.40 0.45 7.77
C GLN A 350 -10.62 1.80 8.48
N PRO A 351 -11.03 1.81 9.76
CA PRO A 351 -11.44 3.04 10.43
C PRO A 351 -10.34 4.10 10.56
N ASN A 352 -9.07 3.69 10.59
CA ASN A 352 -7.94 4.60 10.83
C ASN A 352 -7.37 5.22 9.55
N VAL A 353 -7.73 4.71 8.38
CA VAL A 353 -7.49 5.39 7.10
C VAL A 353 -8.39 6.62 7.00
N GLU A 354 -9.66 6.50 7.42
CA GLU A 354 -10.64 7.59 7.35
C GLU A 354 -10.30 8.76 8.29
N SER A 355 -9.72 8.51 9.47
CA SER A 355 -9.32 9.59 10.38
C SER A 355 -8.25 10.50 9.77
N ALA A 356 -7.27 9.94 9.04
CA ALA A 356 -6.26 10.72 8.33
C ALA A 356 -6.86 11.56 7.20
N LYS A 357 -7.83 11.00 6.46
CA LYS A 357 -8.57 11.73 5.41
C LYS A 357 -9.36 12.89 5.98
N ILE A 358 -10.05 12.68 7.10
CA ILE A 358 -10.82 13.72 7.80
C ILE A 358 -9.88 14.84 8.28
N ALA A 359 -8.74 14.49 8.89
CA ALA A 359 -7.77 15.47 9.34
C ALA A 359 -7.18 16.30 8.18
N ALA A 360 -6.77 15.65 7.09
CA ALA A 360 -6.27 16.33 5.91
C ALA A 360 -7.34 17.24 5.27
N LYS A 361 -8.57 16.76 5.15
CA LYS A 361 -9.69 17.56 4.63
C LYS A 361 -10.00 18.76 5.53
N GLY A 362 -9.98 18.58 6.85
CA GLY A 362 -10.16 19.67 7.80
C GLY A 362 -9.13 20.79 7.64
N LEU A 363 -7.88 20.44 7.28
CA LEU A 363 -6.83 21.41 6.97
C LEU A 363 -7.05 22.13 5.64
N LEU A 364 -7.61 21.46 4.64
CA LEU A 364 -7.93 22.05 3.34
C LEU A 364 -9.14 22.98 3.40
N ASP A 365 -10.15 22.62 4.19
CA ASP A 365 -11.38 23.40 4.36
C ASP A 365 -11.21 24.56 5.36
N ALA A 366 -10.07 24.64 6.06
CA ALA A 366 -9.83 25.64 7.10
C ALA A 366 -9.65 27.05 6.51
N THR A 367 -10.45 28.01 7.00
CA THR A 367 -10.33 29.43 6.64
C THR A 367 -9.14 30.13 7.31
N GLU A 368 -8.61 29.54 8.39
CA GLU A 368 -7.41 30.01 9.09
C GLU A 368 -6.39 28.87 9.15
N VAL A 369 -5.14 29.15 8.79
CA VAL A 369 -4.06 28.16 8.83
C VAL A 369 -3.51 28.08 10.25
N THR A 370 -3.77 26.97 10.94
CA THR A 370 -3.14 26.69 12.23
C THR A 370 -1.67 26.34 11.99
N HIS A 371 -0.77 27.30 12.23
CA HIS A 371 0.66 27.04 12.12
C HIS A 371 1.16 26.21 13.30
N ARG A 372 1.65 24.99 13.02
CA ARG A 372 2.44 24.24 14.00
C ARG A 372 3.78 24.95 14.19
N GLN A 373 4.26 25.05 15.43
CA GLN A 373 5.53 25.71 15.72
C GLN A 373 6.69 24.81 15.26
N GLU A 374 7.50 25.29 14.33
CA GLU A 374 8.64 24.57 13.77
C GLU A 374 9.96 25.28 14.10
N VAL A 375 11.05 24.52 14.21
CA VAL A 375 12.42 25.04 14.39
C VAL A 375 13.19 24.88 13.08
N LEU A 376 13.83 25.94 12.61
CA LEU A 376 14.66 25.88 11.40
C LEU A 376 16.10 25.49 11.75
N LEU A 377 16.53 24.31 11.29
CA LEU A 377 17.87 23.76 11.54
C LEU A 377 18.55 23.44 10.19
N ASN A 378 19.63 24.15 9.87
CA ASN A 378 20.38 23.96 8.61
C ASN A 378 19.53 24.04 7.31
N GLY A 379 18.44 24.81 7.32
CA GLY A 379 17.52 24.92 6.19
C GLY A 379 16.46 23.81 6.12
N VAL A 380 16.36 22.98 7.16
CA VAL A 380 15.31 21.98 7.37
C VAL A 380 14.37 22.49 8.45
N SER A 381 13.07 22.52 8.18
CA SER A 381 12.06 22.84 9.20
C SER A 381 11.73 21.59 10.00
N VAL A 382 11.79 21.69 11.33
CA VAL A 382 11.64 20.55 12.23
C VAL A 382 10.44 20.75 13.14
N TRP A 383 9.55 19.78 13.15
CA TRP A 383 8.44 19.67 14.08
C TRP A 383 8.46 18.30 14.78
N SER A 384 8.12 18.25 16.06
CA SER A 384 7.97 16.98 16.79
C SER A 384 6.71 16.97 17.64
N SER A 385 6.08 15.80 17.79
CA SER A 385 4.93 15.60 18.68
C SER A 385 5.31 15.61 20.16
N TYR A 386 6.59 15.38 20.46
CA TYR A 386 7.15 15.44 21.81
C TYR A 386 7.81 16.80 22.05
N SER A 387 7.60 17.35 23.24
CA SER A 387 8.16 18.63 23.67
C SER A 387 9.69 18.57 23.66
N THR A 388 10.31 19.41 22.83
CA THR A 388 11.74 19.71 22.88
C THR A 388 11.98 20.54 24.15
N LYS A 389 12.20 19.88 25.29
CA LYS A 389 12.48 20.55 26.58
C LYS A 389 13.77 21.39 26.57
N GLY A 390 14.53 21.39 25.48
CA GLY A 390 15.60 22.33 25.17
C GLY A 390 15.48 22.83 23.73
N THR A 391 16.10 23.97 23.42
CA THR A 391 16.33 24.41 22.03
C THR A 391 17.20 23.37 21.34
N LEU A 392 16.61 22.54 20.47
CA LEU A 392 17.36 21.74 19.51
C LEU A 392 18.36 22.67 18.80
N ALA A 393 19.65 22.37 18.86
CA ALA A 393 20.69 23.19 18.25
C ALA A 393 21.08 22.67 16.87
N THR A 394 20.91 21.36 16.62
CA THR A 394 21.34 20.70 15.38
C THR A 394 20.30 19.70 14.85
N LEU A 395 20.38 19.41 13.54
CA LEU A 395 19.51 18.42 12.90
C LEU A 395 19.80 17.00 13.44
N GLU A 396 21.07 16.73 13.72
CA GLU A 396 21.56 15.46 14.26
C GLU A 396 21.00 15.21 15.67
N GLU A 397 20.87 16.25 16.50
CA GLU A 397 20.19 16.17 17.80
C GLU A 397 18.72 15.81 17.64
N ALA A 398 18.01 16.43 16.68
CA ALA A 398 16.60 16.14 16.43
C ALA A 398 16.38 14.68 15.99
N ILE A 399 17.22 14.17 15.09
CA ILE A 399 17.19 12.77 14.64
C ILE A 399 17.54 11.85 15.83
N THR A 400 18.56 12.18 16.62
CA THR A 400 18.96 11.37 17.78
C THR A 400 17.86 11.31 18.83
N GLU A 401 17.17 12.42 19.11
CA GLU A 401 16.05 12.45 20.05
C GLU A 401 14.88 11.57 19.57
N LEU A 402 14.58 11.59 18.27
CA LEU A 402 13.57 10.71 17.67
C LEU A 402 13.95 9.24 17.83
N LEU A 403 15.16 8.87 17.42
CA LEU A 403 15.61 7.47 17.48
C LEU A 403 15.71 6.96 18.92
N GLY A 404 15.98 7.86 19.88
CA GLY A 404 15.93 7.55 21.31
C GLY A 404 14.54 7.18 21.85
N LYS A 405 13.47 7.33 21.05
CA LYS A 405 12.12 6.86 21.37
C LYS A 405 11.90 5.39 21.04
N LEU A 406 12.79 4.75 20.28
CA LEU A 406 12.65 3.34 19.90
C LEU A 406 12.83 2.42 21.12
N GLY A 407 11.80 1.64 21.43
CA GLY A 407 11.81 0.60 22.45
C GLY A 407 12.20 -0.78 21.92
N GLU A 408 12.00 -1.81 22.76
CA GLU A 408 12.36 -3.20 22.46
C GLU A 408 11.57 -3.82 21.30
N HIS A 409 10.29 -3.51 21.21
CA HIS A 409 9.39 -4.02 20.17
C HIS A 409 9.09 -2.97 19.09
N SER A 410 9.72 -1.79 19.17
CA SER A 410 9.44 -0.68 18.27
C SER A 410 9.95 -0.90 16.85
N TYR A 411 9.35 -0.17 15.92
CA TYR A 411 9.82 -0.01 14.55
C TYR A 411 9.91 1.49 14.24
N LEU A 412 10.72 1.84 13.25
CA LEU A 412 10.77 3.18 12.70
C LEU A 412 10.01 3.20 11.37
N ALA A 413 9.11 4.15 11.18
CA ALA A 413 8.47 4.40 9.90
C ALA A 413 9.09 5.64 9.25
N LEU A 414 9.75 5.45 8.11
CA LEU A 414 10.23 6.52 7.25
C LEU A 414 9.13 6.86 6.23
N CYS A 415 8.41 7.94 6.51
CA CYS A 415 7.25 8.39 5.75
C CYS A 415 7.63 9.58 4.86
N VAL A 416 7.81 9.36 3.56
CA VAL A 416 8.31 10.38 2.61
C VAL A 416 7.16 10.97 1.80
N PHE A 417 6.76 12.19 2.10
CA PHE A 417 5.89 13.02 1.26
C PHE A 417 6.77 13.79 0.28
N GLY A 418 7.22 13.09 -0.77
CA GLY A 418 8.24 13.57 -1.69
C GLY A 418 8.29 12.76 -2.98
N ASN A 419 9.36 12.94 -3.76
CA ASN A 419 9.52 12.18 -5.00
C ASN A 419 9.80 10.68 -4.74
N GLN A 420 8.88 9.83 -5.19
CA GLN A 420 8.84 8.37 -5.14
C GLN A 420 9.78 7.66 -6.16
N SER A 421 11.04 8.07 -6.26
CA SER A 421 11.99 7.31 -7.08
C SER A 421 12.33 5.97 -6.40
N LYS A 422 11.80 4.85 -6.93
CA LYS A 422 12.17 3.50 -6.50
C LYS A 422 13.68 3.29 -6.74
N GLY A 423 14.41 2.74 -5.75
CA GLY A 423 15.85 2.50 -5.85
C GLY A 423 16.75 3.74 -5.65
N GLY A 424 16.27 4.72 -4.87
CA GLY A 424 16.96 5.99 -4.65
C GLY A 424 17.59 6.16 -3.26
N ALA A 425 17.99 7.40 -2.96
CA ALA A 425 18.62 7.75 -1.69
C ALA A 425 17.79 7.36 -0.45
N TRP A 426 16.46 7.30 -0.56
CA TRP A 426 15.58 6.90 0.55
C TRP A 426 15.71 5.42 0.93
N SER A 427 16.02 4.54 -0.02
CA SER A 427 16.35 3.13 0.29
C SER A 427 17.65 3.05 1.08
N ALA A 428 18.68 3.80 0.68
CA ALA A 428 19.95 3.88 1.42
C ALA A 428 19.78 4.49 2.82
N VAL A 429 18.92 5.50 2.97
CA VAL A 429 18.57 6.07 4.29
C VAL A 429 17.87 5.03 5.16
N ARG A 430 16.90 4.29 4.63
CA ARG A 430 16.22 3.20 5.35
C ARG A 430 17.23 2.17 5.85
N GLU A 431 18.14 1.70 4.99
CA GLU A 431 19.20 0.74 5.34
C GLU A 431 20.14 1.28 6.42
N ALA A 432 20.55 2.54 6.30
CA ALA A 432 21.40 3.19 7.30
C ALA A 432 20.68 3.32 8.65
N LEU A 433 19.39 3.65 8.65
CA LEU A 433 18.56 3.71 9.85
C LEU A 433 18.35 2.31 10.47
N GLU A 434 18.12 1.26 9.67
CA GLU A 434 18.06 -0.12 10.18
C GLU A 434 19.40 -0.51 10.82
N THR A 435 20.50 -0.22 10.15
CA THR A 435 21.86 -0.49 10.65
C THR A 435 22.13 0.24 11.97
N ARG A 436 21.75 1.52 12.04
CA ARG A 436 21.98 2.38 13.21
C ARG A 436 21.09 2.03 14.40
N THR A 437 19.84 1.68 14.15
CA THR A 437 18.85 1.43 15.21
C THR A 437 18.74 -0.04 15.59
N GLN A 438 19.13 -0.94 14.70
CA GLN A 438 18.86 -2.39 14.79
C GLN A 438 17.36 -2.67 15.01
N ARG A 439 16.50 -1.80 14.47
CA ARG A 439 15.04 -1.94 14.46
C ARG A 439 14.53 -2.03 13.03
N PRO A 440 13.42 -2.73 12.78
CA PRO A 440 12.78 -2.71 11.47
C PRO A 440 12.45 -1.29 11.06
N VAL A 441 12.79 -0.91 9.83
CA VAL A 441 12.46 0.40 9.26
C VAL A 441 11.59 0.21 8.03
N THR A 442 10.34 0.68 8.07
CA THR A 442 9.48 0.76 6.88
C THR A 442 9.81 2.01 6.09
N LEU A 443 9.70 1.93 4.76
CA LEU A 443 9.82 3.07 3.85
C LEU A 443 8.51 3.22 3.08
N GLY A 444 7.72 4.23 3.42
CA GLY A 444 6.44 4.51 2.79
C GLY A 444 6.46 5.87 2.10
N PHE A 445 5.98 5.92 0.85
CA PHE A 445 5.80 7.17 0.13
C PHE A 445 4.37 7.69 0.27
N GLY A 446 4.23 8.97 0.65
CA GLY A 446 2.95 9.63 0.80
C GLY A 446 2.40 10.09 -0.55
N PRO A 447 1.07 10.06 -0.75
CA PRO A 447 0.04 9.57 0.17
C PRO A 447 -0.21 8.05 0.10
N ARG A 448 0.47 7.30 -0.79
CA ARG A 448 0.27 5.84 -0.96
C ARG A 448 0.25 5.06 0.36
N PHE A 449 1.23 5.26 1.25
CA PHE A 449 1.27 4.52 2.51
C PHE A 449 0.06 4.81 3.43
N LEU A 450 -0.61 5.95 3.28
CA LEU A 450 -1.82 6.28 4.05
C LEU A 450 -2.96 5.29 3.75
N HIS A 451 -2.94 4.68 2.57
CA HIS A 451 -3.89 3.65 2.10
C HIS A 451 -3.26 2.24 2.11
N SER A 452 -2.18 2.06 2.89
CA SER A 452 -1.49 0.79 3.15
C SER A 452 -1.22 0.68 4.66
N THR A 453 0.03 0.84 5.08
CA THR A 453 0.48 0.78 6.48
C THR A 453 -0.12 1.86 7.37
N GLY A 454 -0.69 2.93 6.82
CA GLY A 454 -1.36 4.00 7.56
C GLY A 454 -2.46 3.51 8.51
N GLN A 455 -3.15 2.43 8.16
CA GLN A 455 -4.10 1.74 9.03
C GLN A 455 -3.40 1.12 10.24
N PHE A 456 -2.33 0.35 10.03
CA PHE A 456 -1.53 -0.25 11.10
C PHE A 456 -0.82 0.81 11.97
N HIS A 457 -0.26 1.85 11.35
CA HIS A 457 0.46 2.92 12.06
C HIS A 457 -0.39 3.58 13.16
N LYS A 458 -1.71 3.63 12.95
CA LYS A 458 -2.68 4.30 13.83
C LYS A 458 -3.54 3.33 14.64
N GLY A 459 -3.93 2.21 14.03
CA GLY A 459 -4.82 1.21 14.61
C GLY A 459 -4.10 0.04 15.27
N GLY A 460 -2.83 -0.20 14.93
CA GLY A 460 -2.01 -1.27 15.48
C GLY A 460 -1.42 -0.94 16.84
N ALA A 461 -0.48 -1.78 17.29
CA ALA A 461 0.22 -1.59 18.55
C ALA A 461 0.97 -0.25 18.58
N LYS A 462 0.98 0.42 19.75
CA LYS A 462 1.61 1.74 19.96
C LYS A 462 3.13 1.64 20.10
N GLU A 463 3.76 1.08 19.07
CA GLU A 463 5.18 0.74 19.04
C GLU A 463 5.92 1.50 17.93
N GLY A 464 5.23 2.36 17.19
CA GLY A 464 5.78 3.08 16.05
C GLY A 464 6.49 4.37 16.46
N VAL A 465 7.64 4.60 15.86
CA VAL A 465 8.32 5.90 15.85
C VAL A 465 8.33 6.41 14.42
N PHE A 466 7.91 7.64 14.18
CA PHE A 466 7.62 8.13 12.83
C PHE A 466 8.56 9.27 12.46
N LEU A 467 9.32 9.06 11.40
CA LEU A 467 10.11 10.09 10.73
C LEU A 467 9.41 10.47 9.43
N GLN A 468 8.74 11.61 9.43
CA GLN A 468 8.15 12.16 8.21
C GLN A 468 9.15 13.08 7.51
N ILE A 469 9.35 12.88 6.22
CA ILE A 469 10.07 13.80 5.35
C ILE A 469 9.05 14.48 4.44
N ILE A 470 9.06 15.81 4.41
CA ILE A 470 8.19 16.61 3.54
C ILE A 470 9.08 17.36 2.56
N GLU A 471 9.13 16.91 1.31
CA GLU A 471 9.84 17.63 0.25
C GLU A 471 8.97 18.80 -0.22
N ILE A 472 9.50 20.02 -0.15
CA ILE A 472 8.81 21.22 -0.61
C ILE A 472 8.86 21.22 -2.14
N PRO A 473 7.71 21.15 -2.84
CA PRO A 473 7.68 21.08 -4.30
C PRO A 473 8.24 22.35 -4.96
N GLU A 474 8.89 22.20 -6.11
CA GLU A 474 9.30 23.32 -6.96
C GLU A 474 8.19 23.74 -7.93
N ALA A 475 7.41 22.78 -8.42
CA ALA A 475 6.27 22.99 -9.29
C ALA A 475 5.01 23.35 -8.47
N SER A 476 4.16 24.17 -9.06
CA SER A 476 2.78 24.40 -8.61
C SER A 476 1.82 23.97 -9.71
N ILE A 477 0.87 23.11 -9.35
CA ILE A 477 -0.11 22.53 -10.27
C ILE A 477 -1.48 22.71 -9.65
N ALA A 478 -2.30 23.56 -10.26
CA ALA A 478 -3.69 23.74 -9.87
C ALA A 478 -4.50 22.46 -10.09
N ILE A 479 -5.52 22.24 -9.26
CA ILE A 479 -6.47 21.15 -9.44
C ILE A 479 -7.78 21.76 -9.98
N PRO A 480 -8.14 21.50 -11.25
CA PRO A 480 -9.33 22.11 -11.86
C PRO A 480 -10.61 21.86 -11.04
N GLY A 481 -11.30 22.94 -10.67
CA GLY A 481 -12.53 22.87 -9.85
C GLY A 481 -12.30 22.66 -8.35
N ARG A 482 -11.08 22.87 -7.86
CA ARG A 482 -10.74 23.00 -6.43
C ARG A 482 -10.13 24.38 -6.16
N ASP A 483 -10.20 24.83 -4.92
CA ASP A 483 -9.65 26.08 -4.39
C ASP A 483 -8.23 25.92 -3.82
N PHE A 484 -7.66 24.72 -3.90
CA PHE A 484 -6.30 24.39 -3.53
C PHE A 484 -5.55 23.68 -4.67
N ASP A 485 -4.22 23.69 -4.61
CA ASP A 485 -3.33 23.05 -5.57
C ASP A 485 -2.74 21.73 -5.02
N PHE A 486 -1.99 21.00 -5.85
CA PHE A 486 -1.36 19.73 -5.41
C PHE A 486 -0.33 19.92 -4.29
N GLY A 487 0.36 21.06 -4.24
CA GLY A 487 1.32 21.37 -3.16
C GLY A 487 0.64 21.54 -1.81
N THR A 488 -0.51 22.22 -1.80
CA THR A 488 -1.38 22.36 -0.63
C THR A 488 -1.95 21.00 -0.20
N LEU A 489 -2.38 20.19 -1.17
CA LEU A 489 -2.92 18.85 -0.92
C LEU A 489 -1.91 17.93 -0.23
N ILE A 490 -0.69 17.78 -0.76
CA ILE A 490 0.32 16.89 -0.16
C ILE A 490 0.76 17.36 1.22
N LEU A 491 0.86 18.68 1.44
CA LEU A 491 1.17 19.25 2.74
C LEU A 491 0.07 18.97 3.77
N ALA A 492 -1.20 19.13 3.38
CA ALA A 492 -2.35 18.80 4.23
C ALA A 492 -2.38 17.31 4.58
N GLN A 493 -2.04 16.43 3.65
CA GLN A 493 -1.93 14.99 3.90
C GLN A 493 -0.81 14.68 4.91
N ALA A 494 0.37 15.29 4.77
CA ALA A 494 1.49 15.11 5.68
C ALA A 494 1.16 15.58 7.11
N HIS A 495 0.61 16.79 7.23
CA HIS A 495 0.24 17.38 8.52
C HIS A 495 -0.93 16.64 9.18
N GLY A 496 -1.95 16.26 8.40
CA GLY A 496 -3.08 15.46 8.89
C GLY A 496 -2.63 14.11 9.45
N ASP A 497 -1.74 13.42 8.75
CA ASP A 497 -1.14 12.16 9.22
C ASP A 497 -0.34 12.36 10.52
N ALA A 498 0.53 13.37 10.57
CA ALA A 498 1.34 13.68 11.75
C ALA A 498 0.49 13.97 12.99
N HIS A 499 -0.59 14.72 12.80
CA HIS A 499 -1.54 15.08 13.86
C HIS A 499 -2.24 13.84 14.41
N VAL A 500 -2.81 13.00 13.55
CA VAL A 500 -3.51 11.77 13.97
C VAL A 500 -2.57 10.78 14.66
N LEU A 501 -1.33 10.64 14.16
CA LEU A 501 -0.30 9.83 14.82
C LEU A 501 0.03 10.38 16.22
N ALA A 502 0.24 11.70 16.35
CA ALA A 502 0.50 12.32 17.65
C ALA A 502 -0.67 12.13 18.64
N GLU A 503 -1.92 12.29 18.20
CA GLU A 503 -3.12 12.08 19.03
C GLU A 503 -3.29 10.62 19.47
N SER A 504 -2.85 9.67 18.65
CA SER A 504 -2.81 8.25 19.04
C SER A 504 -1.73 7.92 20.10
N GLY A 505 -0.85 8.89 20.43
CA GLY A 505 0.24 8.75 21.40
C GLY A 505 1.55 8.24 20.79
N GLN A 506 1.67 8.22 19.46
CA GLN A 506 2.91 7.85 18.77
C GLN A 506 3.91 9.02 18.74
N SER A 507 5.21 8.71 18.70
CA SER A 507 6.25 9.72 18.54
C SER A 507 6.46 10.05 17.06
N VAL A 508 6.29 11.32 16.69
CA VAL A 508 6.41 11.79 15.30
C VAL A 508 7.40 12.95 15.25
N CYS A 509 8.28 12.94 14.26
CA CYS A 509 9.11 14.07 13.88
C CYS A 509 8.94 14.31 12.37
N SER A 510 8.55 15.52 11.98
CA SER A 510 8.45 15.94 10.58
C SER A 510 9.63 16.86 10.23
N LEU A 511 10.32 16.53 9.14
CA LEU A 511 11.43 17.28 8.57
C LEU A 511 11.02 17.80 7.19
N SER A 512 10.75 19.10 7.08
CA SER A 512 10.42 19.75 5.81
C SER A 512 11.67 20.31 5.15
N VAL A 513 11.88 20.00 3.87
CA VAL A 513 13.14 20.28 3.17
C VAL A 513 12.91 20.70 1.73
N ASN A 514 13.67 21.68 1.25
CA ASN A 514 13.72 22.03 -0.17
C ASN A 514 14.87 21.29 -0.88
N SER A 515 14.96 21.40 -2.21
CA SER A 515 16.01 20.75 -3.01
C SER A 515 17.43 21.08 -2.53
N ALA A 516 17.68 22.30 -2.06
CA ALA A 516 18.99 22.72 -1.55
C ALA A 516 19.37 22.07 -0.20
N GLY A 517 18.38 21.80 0.66
CA GLY A 517 18.56 21.14 1.96
C GLY A 517 18.60 19.61 1.87
N LYS A 518 18.04 19.01 0.81
CA LYS A 518 17.85 17.56 0.69
C LYS A 518 19.14 16.76 0.85
N ALA A 519 20.23 17.19 0.19
CA ALA A 519 21.52 16.50 0.29
C ALA A 519 22.08 16.48 1.74
N LYS A 520 21.92 17.57 2.48
CA LYS A 520 22.36 17.66 3.89
C LYS A 520 21.51 16.79 4.80
N LEU A 521 20.19 16.77 4.57
CA LEU A 521 19.27 15.91 5.30
C LEU A 521 19.58 14.43 5.08
N LEU A 522 19.81 14.02 3.82
CA LEU A 522 20.20 12.65 3.49
C LEU A 522 21.49 12.26 4.22
N ALA A 523 22.51 13.13 4.21
CA ALA A 523 23.76 12.89 4.94
C ALA A 523 23.53 12.71 6.45
N ALA A 524 22.77 13.61 7.09
CA ALA A 524 22.47 13.54 8.52
C ALA A 524 21.68 12.28 8.91
N LEU A 525 20.81 11.78 8.03
CA LEU A 525 20.05 10.56 8.25
C LEU A 525 20.89 9.29 8.07
N MET A 526 21.82 9.28 7.11
CA MET A 526 22.70 8.14 6.86
C MET A 526 23.79 7.98 7.93
N GLY A 527 24.15 9.06 8.64
CA GLY A 527 25.15 9.05 9.72
C GLY A 527 26.54 9.35 9.19
#